data_AF-A0A7S1F5P6-F1
#
_entry.id   AF-A0A7S1F5P6-F1
#
_cell.length_a   1.000
_cell.length_b   1.000
_cell.length_c   1.000
_cell.angle_alpha   90.00
_cell.angle_beta   90.00
_cell.angle_gamma   90.00
#
_symmetry.space_group_name_H-M   'P 1'
#
loop_
_entity.id
_entity.type
_entity.pdbx_description
1 polymer ?
#
loop_
_entity_poly.entity_id
_entity_poly.type
_entity_poly.pdbx_seq_one_letter_code
_entity_poly.pdbx_strand_id
1 'polypeptide(L)'
;MACAWIALSRFGPSDTGLHWMTPPVVSRSNTSYDESPMLFQYTTAVHWSFTQMTPGSMPVQPLNTPERVFNIICLILGLVFFTSVISSMSAKMTQLRIDAQEKGRALEQLDIFLKQKMVHPKVAVSVKKQVEERLGKKLPLTAKDVPALEVLSERKQKDLQVELRRRHLHSHQFFRVLSQVDKLTQEEICFCATS
;
A
#
# COMPACT_ATOMS: atom_id res chain seq x y z
N MET A 1 -1.25 -10.61 20.12
CA MET A 1 -0.24 -11.27 20.97
C MET A 1 -0.42 -10.86 22.44
N ALA A 2 -0.40 -9.57 22.79
CA ALA A 2 -0.48 -9.10 24.18
C ALA A 2 -1.66 -9.64 25.01
N CYS A 3 -2.90 -9.53 24.50
CA CYS A 3 -4.07 -10.03 25.22
C CYS A 3 -4.04 -11.55 25.41
N ALA A 4 -3.56 -12.29 24.40
CA ALA A 4 -3.40 -13.73 24.48
C ALA A 4 -2.30 -14.13 25.48
N TRP A 5 -1.22 -13.35 25.58
CA TRP A 5 -0.15 -13.53 26.56
C TRP A 5 -0.63 -13.32 28.01
N ILE A 6 -1.49 -12.32 28.22
CA ILE A 6 -2.17 -12.08 29.50
C ILE A 6 -3.16 -13.21 29.81
N ALA A 7 -3.99 -13.60 28.83
CA ALA A 7 -4.97 -14.66 29.01
C ALA A 7 -4.31 -16.01 29.34
N LEU A 8 -3.20 -16.33 28.67
CA LEU A 8 -2.42 -17.54 28.92
C LEU A 8 -1.85 -17.57 30.35
N SER A 9 -1.43 -16.43 30.86
CA SER A 9 -0.95 -16.32 32.25
C SER A 9 -2.06 -16.38 33.30
N ARG A 10 -3.28 -15.95 32.97
CA ARG A 10 -4.40 -15.89 33.94
C ARG A 10 -5.24 -17.16 33.97
N PHE A 11 -5.39 -17.82 32.83
CA PHE A 11 -6.31 -18.94 32.65
C PHE A 11 -5.64 -20.20 32.14
N GLY A 12 -4.38 -20.10 31.69
CA GLY A 12 -3.65 -21.25 31.17
C GLY A 12 -3.17 -22.19 32.28
N PRO A 13 -3.01 -23.49 31.98
CA PRO A 13 -2.37 -24.40 32.93
C PRO A 13 -0.89 -24.02 33.11
N SER A 14 -0.34 -24.28 34.29
CA SER A 14 1.09 -24.14 34.57
C SER A 14 1.62 -25.44 35.16
N ASP A 15 2.62 -26.02 34.50
CA ASP A 15 3.34 -27.20 34.95
C ASP A 15 4.39 -26.88 36.02
N THR A 16 4.88 -25.65 36.06
CA THR A 16 5.85 -25.17 37.06
C THR A 16 5.21 -24.51 38.27
N GLY A 17 3.89 -24.26 38.22
CA GLY A 17 3.16 -23.48 39.21
C GLY A 17 3.41 -21.97 39.11
N LEU A 18 4.21 -21.53 38.14
CA LEU A 18 4.57 -20.13 37.91
C LEU A 18 4.10 -19.67 36.53
N HIS A 19 3.79 -18.39 36.42
CA HIS A 19 3.50 -17.69 35.17
C HIS A 19 4.41 -16.48 35.02
N TRP A 20 4.54 -15.92 33.83
CA TRP A 20 5.38 -14.72 33.63
C TRP A 20 5.00 -13.53 34.54
N MET A 21 3.76 -13.47 35.04
CA MET A 21 3.31 -12.43 35.97
C MET A 21 3.70 -12.68 37.43
N THR A 22 4.11 -13.89 37.79
CA THR A 22 4.38 -14.30 39.18
C THR A 22 5.65 -13.68 39.78
N PRO A 23 6.78 -13.55 39.04
CA PRO A 23 7.98 -12.93 39.60
C PRO A 23 7.79 -11.47 40.02
N PRO A 24 8.61 -10.98 40.97
CA PRO A 24 8.60 -9.56 41.33
C PRO A 24 9.03 -8.68 40.16
N VAL A 25 8.38 -7.52 40.01
CA VAL A 25 8.67 -6.57 38.92
C VAL A 25 10.13 -6.11 38.96
N VAL A 26 10.66 -5.91 40.16
CA VAL A 26 12.07 -5.61 40.43
C VAL A 26 12.61 -6.66 41.40
N SER A 27 13.84 -7.15 41.20
CA SER A 27 14.43 -8.22 42.03
C SER A 27 14.47 -7.94 43.54
N ARG A 28 14.25 -6.69 43.98
CA ARG A 28 14.19 -6.26 45.39
C ARG A 28 12.81 -5.81 45.85
N SER A 29 11.81 -5.78 44.98
CA SER A 29 10.45 -5.38 45.34
C SER A 29 9.62 -6.59 45.73
N ASN A 30 8.69 -6.41 46.68
CA ASN A 30 7.72 -7.45 47.03
C ASN A 30 6.50 -7.49 46.07
N THR A 31 6.42 -6.55 45.13
CA THR A 31 5.30 -6.43 44.20
C THR A 31 5.53 -7.28 42.96
N SER A 32 4.65 -8.26 42.73
CA SER A 32 4.62 -9.07 41.51
C SER A 32 3.94 -8.30 40.36
N TYR A 33 4.08 -8.79 39.12
CA TYR A 33 3.34 -8.20 38.00
C TYR A 33 1.82 -8.40 38.15
N ASP A 34 1.36 -9.47 38.79
CA ASP A 34 -0.07 -9.71 39.01
C ASP A 34 -0.70 -8.68 39.97
N GLU A 35 0.07 -8.23 40.97
CA GLU A 35 -0.34 -7.18 41.92
C GLU A 35 -0.20 -5.76 41.35
N SER A 36 0.45 -5.60 40.20
CA SER A 36 0.65 -4.30 39.57
C SER A 36 -0.62 -3.79 38.86
N PRO A 37 -0.78 -2.47 38.64
CA PRO A 37 -1.94 -1.92 37.94
C PRO A 37 -2.15 -2.54 36.55
N MET A 38 -3.41 -2.73 36.15
CA MET A 38 -3.77 -3.35 34.87
C MET A 38 -3.11 -2.68 33.65
N LEU A 39 -2.98 -1.35 33.68
CA LEU A 39 -2.29 -0.61 32.62
C LEU A 39 -0.83 -1.05 32.49
N PHE A 40 -0.12 -1.23 33.61
CA PHE A 40 1.28 -1.68 33.61
C PHE A 40 1.41 -3.10 33.06
N GLN A 41 0.55 -4.03 33.49
CA GLN A 41 0.48 -5.40 32.96
C GLN A 41 0.25 -5.39 31.44
N TYR A 42 -0.71 -4.59 30.97
CA TYR A 42 -1.03 -4.47 29.54
C TYR A 42 0.12 -3.91 28.74
N THR A 43 0.71 -2.79 29.17
CA THR A 43 1.86 -2.19 28.48
C THR A 43 3.08 -3.11 28.45
N THR A 44 3.30 -3.89 29.51
CA THR A 44 4.36 -4.91 29.56
C THR A 44 4.10 -6.03 28.54
N ALA A 45 2.88 -6.53 28.46
CA ALA A 45 2.49 -7.56 27.48
C ALA A 45 2.53 -7.05 26.03
N VAL A 46 2.21 -5.77 25.81
CA VAL A 46 2.38 -5.09 24.52
C VAL A 46 3.85 -4.99 24.17
N HIS A 47 4.70 -4.53 25.09
CA HIS A 47 6.15 -4.46 24.87
C HIS A 47 6.72 -5.85 24.53
N TRP A 48 6.34 -6.90 25.28
CA TRP A 48 6.70 -8.29 24.96
C TRP A 48 6.25 -8.70 23.56
N SER A 49 5.06 -8.28 23.12
CA SER A 49 4.56 -8.61 21.78
C SER A 49 5.41 -7.97 20.68
N PHE A 50 5.81 -6.71 20.87
CA PHE A 50 6.69 -6.03 19.93
C PHE A 50 8.05 -6.72 19.85
N THR A 51 8.60 -7.20 20.97
CA THR A 51 9.89 -7.91 20.95
C THR A 51 9.83 -9.29 20.29
N GLN A 52 8.63 -9.84 20.05
CA GLN A 52 8.49 -11.05 19.22
C GLN A 52 8.63 -10.73 17.73
N MET A 53 8.36 -9.49 17.32
CA MET A 53 8.41 -9.02 15.93
C MET A 53 9.75 -8.38 15.59
N THR A 54 10.35 -7.70 16.57
CA THR A 54 11.63 -6.99 16.41
C THR A 54 12.59 -7.42 17.51
N PRO A 55 13.90 -7.58 17.24
CA PRO A 55 14.88 -7.83 18.30
C PRO A 55 14.77 -6.76 19.40
N GLY A 56 14.55 -7.19 20.63
CA GLY A 56 14.38 -6.29 21.77
C GLY A 56 14.63 -7.03 23.09
N SER A 57 15.10 -6.30 24.09
CA SER A 57 15.28 -6.86 25.43
C SER A 57 13.96 -6.83 26.18
N MET A 58 13.58 -7.95 26.79
CA MET A 58 12.43 -8.03 27.69
C MET A 58 12.82 -8.63 29.04
N PRO A 59 12.37 -8.02 30.15
CA PRO A 59 12.55 -8.60 31.49
C PRO A 59 11.62 -9.79 31.75
N VAL A 60 10.49 -9.90 31.03
CA VAL A 60 9.53 -11.00 31.21
C VAL A 60 9.85 -12.18 30.29
N GLN A 61 9.81 -13.38 30.85
CA GLN A 61 10.11 -14.63 30.15
C GLN A 61 9.03 -15.68 30.45
N PRO A 62 8.79 -16.63 29.53
CA PRO A 62 7.88 -17.74 29.78
C PRO A 62 8.42 -18.63 30.90
N LEU A 63 7.58 -18.93 31.89
CA LEU A 63 7.96 -19.73 33.07
C LEU A 63 7.36 -21.13 33.11
N ASN A 64 6.45 -21.44 32.20
CA ASN A 64 5.83 -22.77 32.05
C ASN A 64 5.88 -23.22 30.58
N THR A 65 5.63 -24.51 30.36
CA THR A 65 5.70 -25.12 29.01
C THR A 65 4.70 -24.49 28.03
N PRO A 66 3.41 -24.29 28.38
CA PRO A 66 2.45 -23.63 27.49
C PRO A 66 2.87 -22.22 27.06
N GLU A 67 3.37 -21.41 27.98
CA GLU A 67 3.92 -20.08 27.70
C GLU A 67 5.12 -20.15 26.73
N ARG A 68 6.01 -21.13 26.90
CA ARG A 68 7.16 -21.34 26.00
C ARG A 68 6.71 -21.69 24.58
N VAL A 69 5.75 -22.61 24.44
CA VAL A 69 5.21 -23.00 23.13
C VAL A 69 4.56 -21.80 22.44
N PHE A 70 3.74 -21.04 23.16
CA PHE A 70 3.11 -19.84 22.62
C PHE A 70 4.16 -18.79 22.20
N ASN A 71 5.20 -18.57 23.01
CA ASN A 71 6.30 -17.67 22.69
C ASN A 71 7.05 -18.11 21.43
N ILE A 72 7.35 -19.40 21.26
CA ILE A 72 7.99 -19.94 20.04
C ILE A 72 7.13 -19.68 18.80
N ILE A 73 5.83 -19.93 18.87
CA ILE A 73 4.91 -19.67 17.75
C ILE A 73 4.90 -18.18 17.40
N CYS A 74 4.83 -17.30 18.42
CA CYS A 74 4.86 -15.85 18.22
C CYS A 74 6.18 -15.36 17.59
N LEU A 75 7.32 -15.94 17.96
CA LEU A 75 8.62 -15.63 17.34
C LEU A 75 8.65 -15.99 15.85
N ILE A 76 8.12 -17.17 15.48
CA ILE A 76 8.05 -17.59 14.07
C ILE A 76 7.14 -16.64 13.27
N LEU A 77 5.95 -16.35 13.80
CA LEU A 77 5.02 -15.42 13.16
C LEU A 77 5.60 -14.00 13.06
N GLY A 78 6.28 -13.55 14.11
CA GLY A 78 6.96 -12.27 14.16
C GLY A 78 8.06 -12.15 13.11
N LEU A 79 8.86 -13.21 12.94
CA LEU A 79 9.88 -13.27 11.89
C LEU A 79 9.27 -13.19 10.48
N VAL A 80 8.22 -13.97 10.20
CA VAL A 80 7.55 -13.95 8.89
C VAL A 80 6.92 -12.58 8.61
N PHE A 81 6.27 -11.98 9.61
CA PHE A 81 5.68 -10.66 9.48
C PHE A 81 6.74 -9.59 9.24
N PHE A 82 7.79 -9.56 10.06
CA PHE A 82 8.86 -8.55 9.97
C PHE A 82 9.60 -8.62 8.63
N THR A 83 9.96 -9.82 8.18
CA THR A 83 10.58 -10.03 6.87
C THR A 83 9.67 -9.57 5.73
N SER A 84 8.37 -9.88 5.79
CA SER A 84 7.39 -9.42 4.79
C SER A 84 7.28 -7.89 4.73
N VAL A 85 7.26 -7.23 5.89
CA VAL A 85 7.24 -5.76 5.97
C VAL A 85 8.50 -5.18 5.31
N ILE A 86 9.69 -5.67 5.67
CA ILE A 86 10.95 -5.21 5.08
C ILE A 86 10.95 -5.41 3.56
N SER A 87 10.58 -6.59 3.08
CA SER A 87 10.53 -6.89 1.64
C SER A 87 9.59 -5.93 0.90
N SER A 88 8.39 -5.68 1.45
CA SER A 88 7.42 -4.77 0.84
C SER A 88 7.92 -3.32 0.80
N MET A 89 8.59 -2.86 1.86
CA MET A 89 9.19 -1.53 1.90
C MET A 89 10.35 -1.41 0.92
N SER A 90 11.22 -2.42 0.87
CA SER A 90 12.36 -2.48 -0.06
C SER A 90 11.90 -2.47 -1.52
N ALA A 91 10.88 -3.26 -1.85
CA ALA A 91 10.28 -3.27 -3.18
C ALA A 91 9.73 -1.89 -3.57
N LYS A 92 8.97 -1.23 -2.67
CA LYS A 92 8.47 0.14 -2.91
C LYS A 92 9.59 1.16 -3.07
N MET A 93 10.62 1.11 -2.23
CA MET A 93 11.78 2.01 -2.36
C MET A 93 12.51 1.79 -3.69
N THR A 94 12.61 0.54 -4.14
CA THR A 94 13.22 0.20 -5.43
C THR A 94 12.40 0.76 -6.58
N GLN A 95 11.07 0.60 -6.55
CA GLN A 95 10.17 1.19 -7.55
C GLN A 95 10.27 2.71 -7.60
N LEU A 96 10.28 3.38 -6.44
CA LEU A 96 10.46 4.84 -6.38
C LEU A 96 11.81 5.28 -6.98
N ARG A 97 12.88 4.50 -6.77
CA ARG A 97 14.19 4.79 -7.39
C ARG A 97 14.15 4.60 -8.90
N ILE A 98 13.53 3.53 -9.39
CA ILE A 98 13.36 3.27 -10.83
C ILE A 98 12.57 4.41 -11.48
N ASP A 99 11.43 4.80 -10.92
CA ASP A 99 10.60 5.91 -11.43
C ASP A 99 11.39 7.22 -11.48
N ALA A 100 12.16 7.52 -10.43
CA ALA A 100 13.00 8.72 -10.38
C ALA A 100 14.12 8.68 -11.43
N GLN A 101 14.76 7.52 -11.60
CA GLN A 101 15.82 7.31 -12.59
C GLN A 101 15.29 7.39 -14.02
N GLU A 102 14.10 6.85 -14.30
CA GLU A 102 13.47 6.92 -15.61
C GLU A 102 13.18 8.37 -16.01
N LYS A 103 12.63 9.18 -15.09
CA LYS A 103 12.42 10.61 -15.32
C LYS A 103 13.73 11.34 -15.59
N GLY A 104 14.77 11.08 -14.78
CA GLY A 104 16.09 11.67 -14.98
C GLY A 104 16.66 11.33 -16.36
N ARG A 105 16.60 10.05 -16.75
CA ARG A 105 17.08 9.57 -18.05
C ARG A 105 16.31 10.20 -19.23
N ALA A 106 14.99 10.34 -19.12
CA ALA A 106 14.17 10.98 -20.15
C ALA A 106 14.56 12.46 -20.35
N LEU A 107 14.79 13.20 -19.27
CA LEU A 107 15.23 14.59 -19.34
C LEU A 107 16.66 14.73 -19.89
N GLU A 108 17.56 13.80 -19.54
CA GLU A 108 18.92 13.76 -20.08
C GLU A 108 18.92 13.49 -21.60
N GLN A 109 18.13 12.51 -22.06
CA GLN A 109 17.98 12.20 -23.48
C GLN A 109 17.42 13.39 -24.27
N LEU A 110 16.43 14.11 -23.70
CA LEU A 110 15.91 15.33 -24.29
C LEU A 110 16.98 16.42 -24.40
N ASP A 111 17.79 16.60 -23.36
CA ASP A 111 18.88 17.58 -23.33
C ASP A 111 19.91 17.31 -24.46
N ILE A 112 20.31 16.03 -24.60
CA ILE A 112 21.21 15.58 -25.67
C ILE A 112 20.58 15.84 -27.06
N PHE A 113 19.32 15.47 -27.25
CA PHE A 113 18.61 15.65 -28.52
C PHE A 113 18.52 17.12 -28.93
N LEU A 114 18.14 18.01 -28.01
CA LEU A 114 18.01 19.44 -28.28
C LEU A 114 19.36 20.08 -28.64
N LYS A 115 20.44 19.65 -27.97
CA LYS A 115 21.82 20.06 -28.28
C LYS A 115 22.25 19.58 -29.67
N GLN A 116 22.04 18.30 -29.99
CA GLN A 116 22.41 17.72 -31.29
C GLN A 116 21.67 18.38 -32.46
N LYS A 117 20.42 18.80 -32.26
CA LYS A 117 19.62 19.50 -33.28
C LYS A 117 19.84 21.02 -33.29
N MET A 118 20.78 21.54 -32.50
CA MET A 118 21.10 22.97 -32.44
C MET A 118 19.87 23.85 -32.22
N VAL A 119 18.95 23.38 -31.36
CA VAL A 119 17.70 24.10 -31.07
C VAL A 119 18.02 25.41 -30.34
N HIS A 120 17.38 26.50 -30.75
CA HIS A 120 17.58 27.81 -30.14
C HIS A 120 17.35 27.76 -28.61
N PRO A 121 18.25 28.30 -27.76
CA PRO A 121 18.22 28.12 -26.31
C PRO A 121 16.88 28.47 -25.65
N LYS A 122 16.23 29.54 -26.11
CA LYS A 122 14.90 29.97 -25.62
C LYS A 122 13.82 28.88 -25.78
N VAL A 123 13.83 28.17 -26.92
CA VAL A 123 12.87 27.09 -27.19
C VAL A 123 13.25 25.84 -26.39
N ALA A 124 14.54 25.50 -26.33
CA ALA A 124 15.03 24.35 -25.59
C ALA A 124 14.65 24.40 -24.09
N VAL A 125 14.81 25.57 -23.45
CA VAL A 125 14.41 25.77 -22.03
C VAL A 125 12.90 25.62 -21.85
N SER A 126 12.10 26.21 -22.74
CA SER A 126 10.63 26.12 -22.68
C SER A 126 10.15 24.68 -22.84
N VAL A 127 10.74 23.92 -23.77
CA VAL A 127 10.40 22.51 -24.01
C VAL A 127 10.80 21.66 -22.81
N LYS A 128 12.02 21.82 -22.29
CA LYS A 128 12.50 21.06 -21.12
C LYS A 128 11.61 21.28 -19.90
N LYS A 129 11.26 22.54 -19.60
CA LYS A 129 10.34 22.88 -18.50
C LYS A 129 8.98 22.22 -18.67
N GLN A 130 8.39 22.28 -19.87
CA GLN A 130 7.10 21.67 -20.14
C GLN A 130 7.14 20.13 -19.99
N VAL A 131 8.21 19.49 -20.46
CA VAL A 131 8.41 18.04 -20.33
C VAL A 131 8.58 17.65 -18.87
N GLU A 132 9.39 18.38 -18.10
CA GLU A 132 9.60 18.15 -16.67
C GLU A 132 8.27 18.27 -15.88
N GLU A 133 7.49 19.32 -16.13
CA GLU A 133 6.16 19.50 -15.52
C GLU A 133 5.21 18.35 -15.88
N ARG A 134 5.27 17.84 -17.11
CA ARG A 134 4.42 16.73 -17.55
C ARG A 134 4.88 15.36 -17.05
N LEU A 135 6.18 15.11 -16.93
CA LEU A 135 6.74 13.91 -16.28
C LEU A 135 6.46 13.90 -14.77
N GLY A 136 6.28 15.08 -14.16
CA GLY A 136 5.86 15.23 -12.77
C GLY A 136 4.39 14.85 -12.52
N LYS A 137 3.51 14.96 -13.53
CA LYS A 137 2.07 14.74 -13.41
C LYS A 137 1.68 13.37 -13.99
N LYS A 138 0.79 12.62 -13.31
CA LYS A 138 0.10 11.49 -13.95
C LYS A 138 -0.86 12.06 -15.00
N LEU A 139 -0.46 12.03 -16.27
CA LEU A 139 -1.35 12.38 -17.37
C LEU A 139 -2.51 11.36 -17.45
N PRO A 140 -3.73 11.80 -17.82
CA PRO A 140 -4.82 10.88 -18.07
C PRO A 140 -4.44 9.93 -19.21
N LEU A 141 -4.68 8.63 -19.02
CA LEU A 141 -4.41 7.60 -20.02
C LEU A 141 -5.31 7.80 -21.24
N THR A 142 -4.73 7.74 -22.43
CA THR A 142 -5.47 7.65 -23.69
C THR A 142 -5.80 6.20 -23.97
N ALA A 143 -6.85 5.92 -24.76
CA ALA A 143 -7.20 4.55 -25.17
C ALA A 143 -6.03 3.81 -25.86
N LYS A 144 -5.12 4.54 -26.52
CA LYS A 144 -3.89 4.00 -27.13
C LYS A 144 -2.82 3.58 -26.11
N ASP A 145 -2.87 4.14 -24.90
CA ASP A 145 -1.91 3.86 -23.83
C ASP A 145 -2.30 2.61 -23.02
N VAL A 146 -3.44 1.97 -23.35
CA VAL A 146 -3.99 0.83 -22.62
C VAL A 146 -4.13 -0.38 -23.56
N PRO A 147 -3.06 -1.17 -23.77
CA PRO A 147 -3.10 -2.37 -24.63
C PRO A 147 -4.14 -3.41 -24.20
N ALA A 148 -4.52 -3.44 -22.92
CA ALA A 148 -5.58 -4.31 -22.42
C ALA A 148 -6.94 -4.06 -23.09
N LEU A 149 -7.16 -2.86 -23.65
CA LEU A 149 -8.38 -2.56 -24.41
C LEU A 149 -8.44 -3.35 -25.73
N GLU A 150 -7.31 -3.73 -26.32
CA GLU A 150 -7.25 -4.50 -27.57
C GLU A 150 -7.69 -5.95 -27.38
N VAL A 151 -7.62 -6.47 -26.16
CA VAL A 151 -8.05 -7.84 -25.80
C VAL A 151 -9.56 -7.95 -25.61
N LEU A 152 -10.26 -6.82 -25.44
CA LEU A 152 -11.71 -6.80 -25.31
C LEU A 152 -12.38 -7.22 -26.63
N SER A 153 -13.42 -8.06 -26.54
CA SER A 153 -14.29 -8.35 -27.69
C SER A 153 -14.84 -7.05 -28.28
N GLU A 154 -15.04 -7.01 -29.60
CA GLU A 154 -15.56 -5.83 -30.31
C GLU A 154 -16.85 -5.30 -29.67
N ARG A 155 -17.73 -6.20 -29.20
CA ARG A 155 -18.98 -5.83 -28.51
C ARG A 155 -18.70 -5.04 -27.22
N LYS A 156 -17.72 -5.46 -26.42
CA LYS A 156 -17.36 -4.78 -25.17
C LYS A 156 -16.54 -3.52 -25.37
N GLN A 157 -15.73 -3.45 -26.43
CA GLN A 157 -15.10 -2.20 -26.84
C GLN A 157 -16.15 -1.15 -27.23
N LYS A 158 -17.16 -1.54 -28.01
CA LYS A 158 -18.28 -0.66 -28.39
C LYS A 158 -19.08 -0.18 -27.18
N ASP A 159 -19.48 -1.10 -26.29
CA ASP A 159 -20.17 -0.76 -25.04
C ASP A 159 -19.36 0.28 -24.22
N LEU A 160 -18.04 0.06 -24.07
CA LEU A 160 -17.15 0.95 -23.32
C LEU A 160 -17.02 2.33 -23.98
N GLN A 161 -16.87 2.39 -25.30
CA GLN A 161 -16.76 3.66 -26.04
C GLN A 161 -18.04 4.49 -25.94
N VAL A 162 -19.21 3.84 -26.04
CA VAL A 162 -20.52 4.49 -25.87
C VAL A 162 -20.60 5.10 -24.46
N GLU A 163 -20.25 4.34 -23.42
CA GLU A 163 -20.38 4.81 -22.03
C GLU A 163 -19.37 5.93 -21.67
N LEU A 164 -18.12 5.86 -22.18
CA LEU A 164 -17.12 6.92 -22.01
C LEU A 164 -17.57 8.25 -22.63
N ARG A 165 -18.22 8.21 -23.80
CA ARG A 165 -18.72 9.38 -24.52
C ARG A 165 -20.07 9.87 -24.01
N ARG A 166 -20.90 8.97 -23.48
CA ARG A 166 -22.21 9.30 -22.90
C ARG A 166 -22.11 10.38 -21.83
N ARG A 167 -21.09 10.33 -20.96
CA ARG A 167 -20.86 11.36 -19.94
C ARG A 167 -20.64 12.76 -20.54
N HIS A 168 -19.95 12.84 -21.67
CA HIS A 168 -19.69 14.10 -22.37
C HIS A 168 -20.92 14.56 -23.17
N LEU A 169 -21.61 13.65 -23.85
CA LEU A 169 -22.81 13.96 -24.63
C LEU A 169 -23.96 14.44 -23.74
N HIS A 170 -24.20 13.77 -22.61
CA HIS A 170 -25.26 14.15 -21.66
C HIS A 170 -24.99 15.46 -20.89
N SER A 171 -23.77 16.02 -20.99
CA SER A 171 -23.49 17.36 -20.47
C SER A 171 -24.21 18.46 -21.26
N HIS A 172 -24.57 18.18 -22.52
CA HIS A 172 -25.31 19.12 -23.37
C HIS A 172 -26.82 18.84 -23.31
N GLN A 173 -27.62 19.89 -23.06
CA GLN A 173 -29.09 19.77 -22.94
C GLN A 173 -29.75 19.11 -24.15
N PHE A 174 -29.23 19.34 -25.36
CA PHE A 174 -29.72 18.76 -26.61
C PHE A 174 -29.66 17.22 -26.62
N PHE A 175 -28.49 16.64 -26.31
CA PHE A 175 -28.31 15.18 -26.32
C PHE A 175 -29.01 14.49 -25.16
N ARG A 176 -29.24 15.20 -24.05
CA ARG A 176 -30.04 14.67 -22.93
C ARG A 176 -31.50 14.48 -23.32
N VAL A 177 -32.09 15.43 -24.05
CA VAL A 177 -33.47 15.30 -24.54
C VAL A 177 -33.56 14.23 -25.63
N LEU A 178 -32.60 14.19 -26.56
CA LEU A 178 -32.53 13.14 -27.59
C LEU A 178 -32.45 11.72 -26.99
N SER A 179 -31.69 11.54 -25.91
CA SER A 179 -31.58 10.24 -25.22
C SER A 179 -32.89 9.75 -24.57
N GLN A 180 -33.81 10.67 -24.26
CA GLN A 180 -35.12 10.33 -23.68
C GLN A 180 -36.16 10.01 -24.75
N VAL A 181 -35.97 10.54 -25.97
CA VAL A 181 -36.90 10.39 -27.09
C VAL A 181 -36.55 9.17 -27.94
N ASP A 182 -35.26 8.90 -28.17
CA ASP A 182 -34.82 7.71 -28.88
C ASP A 182 -33.45 7.18 -28.44
N LYS A 183 -33.43 5.95 -27.91
CA LYS A 183 -32.19 5.26 -27.51
C LYS A 183 -31.39 4.78 -28.72
N LEU A 184 -32.04 4.43 -29.82
CA LEU A 184 -31.37 3.88 -31.01
C LEU A 184 -30.54 4.96 -31.72
N THR A 185 -31.11 6.15 -31.91
CA THR A 185 -30.38 7.31 -32.45
C THR A 185 -29.18 7.71 -31.58
N GLN A 186 -29.25 7.54 -30.25
CA GLN A 186 -28.11 7.84 -29.38
C GLN A 186 -26.94 6.88 -29.59
N GLU A 187 -27.21 5.58 -29.77
CA GLU A 187 -26.20 4.56 -30.03
C GLU A 187 -25.55 4.77 -31.41
N GLU A 188 -26.34 5.11 -32.43
CA GLU A 188 -25.84 5.45 -33.77
C GLU A 188 -25.01 6.73 -33.80
N ILE A 189 -25.41 7.80 -33.09
CA ILE A 189 -24.62 9.03 -33.00
C ILE A 189 -23.29 8.79 -32.26
N CYS A 190 -23.32 8.03 -31.17
CA CYS A 190 -22.10 7.62 -30.46
C CYS A 190 -21.16 6.82 -31.36
N PHE A 191 -21.72 6.02 -32.27
CA PHE A 191 -20.99 5.21 -33.25
C PHE A 191 -20.46 6.03 -34.44
N CYS A 192 -21.23 6.97 -34.99
CA CYS A 192 -20.78 7.85 -36.06
C CYS A 192 -19.69 8.84 -35.62
N ALA A 193 -19.68 9.28 -34.38
CA ALA A 193 -18.60 10.11 -33.82
C ALA A 193 -17.25 9.36 -33.63
N THR A 194 -17.19 8.08 -34.01
CA THR A 194 -16.01 7.20 -33.90
C THR A 194 -15.22 7.09 -35.21
N SER A 195 -15.75 7.62 -36.32
CA SER A 195 -15.09 7.59 -37.63
C SER A 195 -14.32 8.86 -37.95
#